data_AF-A0A0B3Y7V7-F1
#
_entry.id   AF-A0A0B3Y7V7-F1
#
_cell.length_a   1.000
_cell.length_b   1.000
_cell.length_c   1.000
_cell.angle_alpha   90.00
_cell.angle_beta   90.00
_cell.angle_gamma   90.00
#
_symmetry.space_group_name_H-M   'P 1'
#
loop_
_entity.id
_entity.type
_entity.pdbx_description
1 polymer ?
#
loop_
_entity_poly.entity_id
_entity_poly.type
_entity_poly.pdbx_seq_one_letter_code
_entity_poly.pdbx_strand_id
1 'polypeptide(L)'
;MTLYDKEALFSAYLDNSLDSEQEKQFNALCEADAEFAQAVENSARLNSASASFVAPALPQWDKEQTFFKKDEPRSLSSWFSLPACAMAMSACALLAVLTGAKLSYSDNGVALTFSNNGANTVDKMVEQRVTQEVAKALGEQRDFYQQANQTLFKEYAQALSAQQQQSSAELTKYLLASSREERKHDFAELIKFINEQRIDDQRFYARQFTRLQDEIDDIEIGYSAVNLPNSLSDSGVNGRATNYSTVPSTQPYTTNNPQSSLDD
;
A
#
# COMPACT_ATOMS: atom_id res chain seq x y z
N MET A 1 -18.13 32.69 12.51
CA MET A 1 -18.30 31.22 12.41
C MET A 1 -17.05 30.55 12.92
N THR A 2 -17.15 29.58 13.82
CA THR A 2 -15.96 28.86 14.30
C THR A 2 -15.47 27.88 13.25
N LEU A 3 -14.23 27.40 13.38
CA LEU A 3 -13.67 26.39 12.47
C LEU A 3 -14.52 25.11 12.49
N TYR A 4 -14.96 24.70 13.69
CA TYR A 4 -15.84 23.56 13.90
C TYR A 4 -17.17 23.68 13.14
N ASP A 5 -17.80 24.86 13.13
CA ASP A 5 -19.06 25.06 12.42
C ASP A 5 -18.88 24.99 10.89
N LYS A 6 -17.72 25.44 10.36
CA LYS A 6 -17.39 25.31 8.94
C LYS A 6 -17.20 23.86 8.53
N GLU A 7 -16.50 23.07 9.36
CA GLU A 7 -16.30 21.64 9.15
C GLU A 7 -17.61 20.87 9.21
N ALA A 8 -18.51 21.23 10.14
CA ALA A 8 -19.84 20.63 10.23
C ALA A 8 -20.68 20.88 8.96
N LEU A 9 -20.70 22.11 8.45
CA LEU A 9 -21.37 22.43 7.18
C LEU A 9 -20.74 21.71 5.98
N PHE A 10 -19.41 21.62 5.95
CA PHE A 10 -18.70 20.91 4.89
C PHE A 10 -18.99 19.41 4.92
N SER A 11 -19.04 18.81 6.11
CA SER A 11 -19.39 17.39 6.28
C SER A 11 -20.82 17.11 5.82
N ALA A 12 -21.76 17.96 6.21
CA ALA A 12 -23.15 17.86 5.73
C ALA A 12 -23.21 17.94 4.19
N TYR A 13 -22.33 18.74 3.57
CA TYR A 13 -22.26 18.92 2.11
C TYR A 13 -21.79 17.65 1.40
N LEU A 14 -20.75 17.00 1.94
CA LEU A 14 -20.28 15.72 1.43
C LEU A 14 -21.36 14.63 1.53
N ASP A 15 -22.17 14.67 2.58
CA ASP A 15 -23.24 13.69 2.84
C ASP A 15 -24.58 14.03 2.14
N ASN A 16 -24.66 15.13 1.37
CA ASN A 16 -25.90 15.65 0.77
C ASN A 16 -27.05 15.85 1.79
N SER A 17 -26.73 16.30 2.99
CA SER A 17 -27.67 16.43 4.11
C SER A 17 -27.90 17.88 4.56
N LEU A 18 -27.64 18.86 3.69
CA LEU A 18 -27.84 20.28 4.03
C LEU A 18 -29.33 20.63 4.11
N ASP A 19 -29.68 21.33 5.18
CA ASP A 19 -30.95 22.03 5.28
C ASP A 19 -30.94 23.33 4.43
N SER A 20 -32.13 23.79 4.01
CA SER A 20 -32.26 25.00 3.17
C SER A 20 -31.68 26.29 3.79
N GLU A 21 -31.61 26.38 5.12
CA GLU A 21 -30.92 27.50 5.80
C GLU A 21 -29.40 27.34 5.79
N GLN A 22 -28.91 26.10 5.92
CA GLN A 22 -27.50 25.77 5.88
C GLN A 22 -26.91 25.94 4.48
N GLU A 23 -27.68 25.66 3.41
CA GLU A 23 -27.26 25.94 2.03
C GLU A 23 -26.98 27.43 1.79
N LYS A 24 -27.79 28.32 2.36
CA LYS A 24 -27.57 29.76 2.24
C LYS A 24 -26.32 30.19 2.98
N GLN A 25 -26.07 29.64 4.17
CA GLN A 25 -24.86 29.90 4.94
C GLN A 25 -23.63 29.33 4.24
N PHE A 26 -23.73 28.14 3.66
CA PHE A 26 -22.68 27.49 2.89
C PHE A 26 -22.30 28.30 1.64
N ASN A 27 -23.29 28.73 0.84
CA ASN A 27 -23.03 29.56 -0.34
C ASN A 27 -22.41 30.92 0.03
N ALA A 28 -22.89 31.55 1.11
CA ALA A 28 -22.30 32.78 1.61
C ALA A 28 -20.84 32.58 2.10
N LEU A 29 -20.52 31.41 2.66
CA LEU A 29 -19.13 31.07 3.05
C LEU A 29 -18.25 30.78 1.83
N CYS A 30 -18.76 30.14 0.80
CA CYS A 30 -18.03 29.94 -0.46
C CYS A 30 -17.68 31.28 -1.15
N GLU A 31 -18.53 32.31 -1.01
CA GLU A 31 -18.24 33.65 -1.53
C GLU A 31 -17.29 34.45 -0.64
N ALA A 32 -17.36 34.25 0.68
CA ALA A 32 -16.58 35.01 1.66
C ALA A 32 -15.16 34.44 1.92
N ASP A 33 -14.98 33.13 1.78
CA ASP A 33 -13.75 32.42 2.15
C ASP A 33 -13.20 31.60 0.99
N ALA A 34 -12.08 32.08 0.43
CA ALA A 34 -11.43 31.45 -0.71
C ALA A 34 -10.84 30.06 -0.40
N GLU A 35 -10.36 29.83 0.83
CA GLU A 35 -9.80 28.52 1.21
C GLU A 35 -10.90 27.46 1.32
N PHE A 36 -12.05 27.85 1.88
CA PHE A 36 -13.23 26.99 1.97
C PHE A 36 -13.79 26.67 0.58
N ALA A 37 -13.90 27.66 -0.30
CA ALA A 37 -14.34 27.45 -1.68
C ALA A 37 -13.43 26.46 -2.44
N GLN A 38 -12.11 26.57 -2.23
CA GLN A 38 -11.14 25.67 -2.86
C GLN A 38 -11.25 24.23 -2.34
N ALA A 39 -11.54 24.05 -1.05
CA ALA A 39 -11.82 22.73 -0.46
C ALA A 39 -13.08 22.10 -1.05
N VAL A 40 -14.14 22.89 -1.24
CA VAL A 40 -15.40 22.47 -1.88
C VAL A 40 -15.16 22.08 -3.35
N GLU A 41 -14.42 22.88 -4.11
CA GLU A 41 -14.08 22.56 -5.50
C GLU A 41 -13.26 21.27 -5.60
N ASN A 42 -12.29 21.07 -4.71
CA ASN A 42 -11.49 19.85 -4.67
C ASN A 42 -12.35 18.62 -4.39
N SER A 43 -13.29 18.72 -3.44
CA SER A 43 -14.22 17.62 -3.15
C SER A 43 -15.12 17.28 -4.33
N ALA A 44 -15.65 18.29 -5.04
CA ALA A 44 -16.47 18.09 -6.23
C ALA A 44 -15.67 17.44 -7.37
N ARG A 45 -14.41 17.86 -7.55
CA ARG A 45 -13.49 17.25 -8.53
C ARG A 45 -13.22 15.79 -8.21
N LEU A 46 -12.93 15.45 -6.95
CA LEU A 46 -12.70 14.07 -6.52
C LEU A 46 -13.94 13.20 -6.69
N ASN A 47 -15.13 13.73 -6.37
CA ASN A 47 -16.39 13.00 -6.58
C ASN A 47 -16.68 12.76 -8.07
N SER A 48 -16.36 13.72 -8.94
CA SER A 48 -16.47 13.52 -10.39
C SER A 48 -15.47 12.50 -10.94
N ALA A 49 -14.26 12.46 -10.38
CA ALA A 49 -13.21 11.52 -10.75
C ALA A 49 -13.52 10.10 -10.28
N SER A 50 -14.14 9.93 -9.11
CA SER A 50 -14.60 8.62 -8.62
C SER A 50 -15.78 8.10 -9.45
N ALA A 51 -16.75 8.96 -9.77
CA ALA A 51 -17.90 8.59 -10.59
C ALA A 51 -17.52 8.18 -12.03
N SER A 52 -16.44 8.74 -12.57
CA SER A 52 -15.90 8.40 -13.90
C SER A 52 -14.77 7.37 -13.87
N PHE A 53 -14.46 6.80 -12.70
CA PHE A 53 -13.40 5.81 -12.57
C PHE A 53 -13.81 4.52 -13.29
N VAL A 54 -13.10 4.23 -14.38
CA VAL A 54 -13.15 2.93 -15.05
C VAL A 54 -11.90 2.17 -14.66
N ALA A 55 -12.08 1.05 -13.96
CA ALA A 55 -10.97 0.17 -13.63
C ALA A 55 -10.22 -0.20 -14.92
N PRO A 56 -8.91 0.06 -15.01
CA PRO A 56 -8.14 -0.33 -16.19
C PRO A 56 -8.25 -1.84 -16.36
N ALA A 57 -8.36 -2.29 -17.61
CA ALA A 57 -8.37 -3.72 -17.90
C ALA A 57 -7.13 -4.36 -17.28
N LEU A 58 -7.34 -5.46 -16.53
CA LEU A 58 -6.24 -6.19 -15.93
C LEU A 58 -5.26 -6.56 -17.06
N PRO A 59 -3.95 -6.28 -16.89
CA PRO A 59 -2.97 -6.73 -17.86
C PRO A 59 -3.09 -8.25 -17.97
N GLN A 60 -2.99 -8.77 -19.19
CA GLN A 60 -2.95 -10.21 -19.42
C GLN A 60 -1.62 -10.74 -18.89
N TRP A 61 -1.60 -11.02 -17.59
CA TRP A 61 -0.45 -11.60 -16.92
C TRP A 61 -0.32 -13.04 -17.36
N ASP A 62 0.70 -13.30 -18.18
CA ASP A 62 1.08 -14.65 -18.56
C ASP A 62 1.80 -15.32 -17.39
N LYS A 63 1.03 -16.10 -16.62
CA LYS A 63 1.53 -16.85 -15.45
C LYS A 63 2.65 -17.81 -15.81
N GLU A 64 2.70 -18.29 -17.06
CA GLU A 64 3.72 -19.22 -17.56
C GLU A 64 5.08 -18.54 -17.76
N GLN A 65 5.10 -17.21 -17.93
CA GLN A 65 6.35 -16.47 -18.12
C GLN A 65 7.01 -16.02 -16.82
N THR A 66 6.32 -16.09 -15.69
CA THR A 66 6.82 -15.40 -14.49
C THR A 66 7.80 -16.21 -13.64
N PHE A 67 7.70 -17.55 -13.60
CA PHE A 67 8.48 -18.32 -12.61
C PHE A 67 9.15 -19.60 -13.09
N PHE A 68 8.82 -20.12 -14.27
CA PHE A 68 9.44 -21.33 -14.78
C PHE A 68 9.61 -21.23 -16.30
N LYS A 69 10.72 -20.64 -16.74
CA LYS A 69 11.19 -20.95 -18.09
C LYS A 69 11.43 -22.46 -18.12
N LYS A 70 10.53 -23.20 -18.75
CA LYS A 70 10.74 -24.60 -19.07
C LYS A 70 11.93 -24.60 -20.02
N ASP A 71 13.09 -25.09 -19.54
CA ASP A 71 14.28 -25.20 -20.37
C ASP A 71 13.89 -25.96 -21.65
N GLU A 72 13.89 -25.25 -22.78
CA GLU A 72 13.69 -25.89 -24.07
C GLU A 72 14.75 -26.98 -24.22
N PRO A 73 14.40 -28.18 -24.71
CA PRO A 73 15.36 -29.26 -24.88
C PRO A 73 16.48 -28.75 -25.79
N ARG A 74 17.68 -28.59 -25.20
CA ARG A 74 18.87 -28.06 -25.86
C ARG A 74 19.04 -28.76 -27.21
N SER A 75 18.80 -28.02 -28.29
CA SER A 75 18.91 -28.55 -29.64
C SER A 75 20.29 -29.17 -29.84
N LEU A 76 20.32 -30.41 -30.31
CA LEU A 76 21.54 -31.15 -30.67
C LEU A 76 22.32 -30.46 -31.81
N SER A 77 21.72 -29.46 -32.48
CA SER A 77 22.42 -28.58 -33.42
C SER A 77 23.46 -27.66 -32.76
N SER A 78 23.48 -27.56 -31.42
CA SER A 78 24.50 -26.81 -30.69
C SER A 78 25.90 -27.45 -30.72
N TRP A 79 26.07 -28.64 -31.31
CA TRP A 79 27.41 -29.18 -31.60
C TRP A 79 28.14 -28.41 -32.72
N PHE A 80 27.42 -27.64 -33.54
CA PHE A 80 28.01 -26.64 -34.44
C PHE A 80 28.04 -25.24 -33.80
N SER A 81 28.06 -25.15 -32.47
CA SER A 81 28.23 -23.88 -31.79
C SER A 81 29.66 -23.35 -32.00
N LEU A 82 29.78 -22.02 -31.98
CA LEU A 82 31.05 -21.29 -32.06
C LEU A 82 32.20 -21.89 -31.22
N PRO A 83 31.99 -22.45 -30.01
CA PRO A 83 33.05 -23.10 -29.24
C PRO A 83 33.66 -24.34 -29.92
N ALA A 84 32.87 -25.16 -30.60
CA ALA A 84 33.38 -26.35 -31.31
C ALA A 84 34.22 -25.93 -32.53
N CYS A 85 33.77 -24.90 -33.25
CA CYS A 85 34.54 -24.32 -34.36
C CYS A 85 35.84 -23.68 -33.85
N ALA A 86 35.81 -22.97 -32.73
CA ALA A 86 37.00 -22.40 -32.10
C ALA A 86 38.00 -23.47 -31.63
N MET A 87 37.52 -24.57 -31.05
CA MET A 87 38.35 -25.74 -30.67
C MET A 87 39.00 -26.38 -31.90
N ALA A 88 38.23 -26.62 -32.97
CA ALA A 88 38.76 -27.19 -34.20
C ALA A 88 39.81 -26.27 -34.86
N MET A 89 39.54 -24.97 -34.90
CA MET A 89 40.45 -23.97 -35.45
C MET A 89 41.74 -23.82 -34.62
N SER A 90 41.63 -23.96 -33.28
CA SER A 90 42.78 -24.03 -32.37
C SER A 90 43.64 -25.28 -32.62
N ALA A 91 43.02 -26.46 -32.77
CA ALA A 91 43.73 -27.68 -33.09
C ALA A 91 44.43 -27.61 -34.46
N CYS A 92 43.76 -27.08 -35.48
CA CYS A 92 44.36 -26.82 -36.79
C CYS A 92 45.51 -25.82 -36.72
N ALA A 93 45.41 -24.77 -35.92
CA ALA A 93 46.49 -23.80 -35.72
C ALA A 93 47.72 -24.45 -35.08
N LEU A 94 47.54 -25.31 -34.07
CA LEU A 94 48.66 -26.05 -33.46
C LEU A 94 49.35 -26.97 -34.48
N LEU A 95 48.58 -27.66 -35.34
CA LEU A 95 49.14 -28.48 -36.41
C LEU A 95 49.85 -27.65 -37.47
N ALA A 96 49.33 -26.48 -37.84
CA ALA A 96 49.97 -25.56 -38.78
C ALA A 96 51.30 -25.01 -38.23
N VAL A 97 51.37 -24.73 -36.93
CA VAL A 97 52.59 -24.30 -36.24
C VAL A 97 53.62 -25.43 -36.18
N LEU A 98 53.18 -26.66 -35.88
CA LEU A 98 54.06 -27.84 -35.85
C LEU A 98 54.60 -28.22 -37.24
N THR A 99 53.83 -27.96 -38.30
CA THR A 99 54.19 -28.28 -39.69
C THR A 99 54.85 -27.12 -40.45
N GLY A 100 54.93 -25.93 -39.85
CA GLY A 100 55.53 -24.76 -40.47
C GLY A 100 54.80 -24.24 -41.71
N ALA A 101 53.47 -24.39 -41.75
CA ALA A 101 52.62 -23.92 -42.85
C ALA A 101 52.54 -22.39 -42.84
N LYS A 102 53.01 -21.74 -43.91
CA LYS A 102 52.90 -20.29 -44.13
C LYS A 102 51.87 -20.01 -45.21
N LEU A 103 50.91 -19.16 -44.88
CA LEU A 103 49.87 -18.68 -45.79
C LEU A 103 50.36 -17.38 -46.44
N SER A 104 50.53 -17.36 -47.76
CA SER A 104 50.84 -16.13 -48.49
C SER A 104 49.67 -15.72 -49.39
N TYR A 105 49.31 -14.45 -49.30
CA TYR A 105 48.22 -13.85 -50.07
C TYR A 105 48.83 -12.91 -51.12
N SER A 106 48.52 -13.15 -52.40
CA SER A 106 48.90 -12.26 -53.50
C SER A 106 47.68 -11.99 -54.37
N ASP A 107 47.70 -10.90 -55.14
CA ASP A 107 46.56 -10.43 -55.97
C ASP A 107 46.01 -11.48 -56.96
N ASN A 108 46.71 -12.60 -57.17
CA ASN A 108 46.33 -13.68 -58.07
C ASN A 108 46.05 -15.03 -57.39
N GLY A 109 45.88 -15.07 -56.06
CA GLY A 109 45.41 -16.25 -55.33
C GLY A 109 46.07 -16.49 -53.97
N VAL A 110 45.47 -17.44 -53.23
CA VAL A 110 45.92 -17.87 -51.90
C VAL A 110 46.81 -19.10 -52.03
N ALA A 111 48.06 -19.02 -51.58
CA ALA A 111 49.00 -20.15 -51.60
C ALA A 111 49.37 -20.59 -50.18
N LEU A 112 49.26 -21.90 -49.92
CA LEU A 112 49.72 -22.55 -48.69
C LEU A 112 51.10 -23.17 -48.94
N THR A 113 52.13 -22.64 -48.29
CA THR A 113 53.52 -23.11 -48.45
C THR A 113 54.01 -23.75 -47.16
N PHE A 114 54.45 -25.01 -47.22
CA PHE A 114 55.01 -25.72 -46.06
C PHE A 114 56.53 -25.53 -46.04
N SER A 115 57.04 -24.86 -45.01
CA SER A 115 58.44 -24.44 -44.95
C SER A 115 59.37 -25.64 -44.70
N ASN A 116 60.05 -26.13 -45.74
CA ASN A 116 61.30 -26.87 -45.58
C ASN A 116 62.40 -25.89 -45.13
N ASN A 117 63.29 -26.35 -44.25
CA ASN A 117 64.26 -25.56 -43.48
C ASN A 117 65.23 -24.72 -44.31
N GLY A 118 64.84 -23.50 -44.72
CA GLY A 118 65.77 -22.59 -45.39
C GLY A 118 65.22 -21.18 -45.59
N ALA A 119 65.95 -20.22 -45.03
CA ALA A 119 65.94 -18.80 -45.32
C ALA A 119 64.87 -17.90 -44.64
N ASN A 120 65.38 -16.77 -44.13
CA ASN A 120 64.74 -15.48 -43.87
C ASN A 120 64.70 -15.08 -42.39
N THR A 121 65.88 -14.69 -41.90
CA THR A 121 66.15 -14.06 -40.60
C THR A 121 65.63 -12.62 -40.51
N VAL A 122 65.28 -11.98 -41.63
CA VAL A 122 64.84 -10.58 -41.67
C VAL A 122 63.34 -10.42 -41.37
N ASP A 123 62.49 -11.36 -41.81
CA ASP A 123 61.04 -11.32 -41.57
C ASP A 123 60.67 -11.45 -40.09
N LYS A 124 61.42 -12.29 -39.35
CA LYS A 124 61.17 -12.54 -37.93
C LYS A 124 61.37 -11.28 -37.07
N MET A 125 62.27 -10.37 -37.44
CA MET A 125 62.55 -9.18 -36.64
C MET A 125 61.48 -8.09 -36.80
N VAL A 126 60.86 -8.01 -37.98
CA VAL A 126 59.77 -7.06 -38.26
C VAL A 126 58.48 -7.52 -37.58
N GLU A 127 58.16 -8.81 -37.68
CA GLU A 127 56.98 -9.41 -37.04
C GLU A 127 57.05 -9.30 -35.50
N GLN A 128 58.23 -9.43 -34.91
CA GLN A 128 58.43 -9.29 -33.47
C GLN A 128 58.25 -7.85 -32.97
N ARG A 129 58.61 -6.84 -33.77
CA ARG A 129 58.34 -5.43 -33.41
C ARG A 129 56.87 -5.06 -33.55
N VAL A 130 56.22 -5.50 -34.63
CA VAL A 130 54.80 -5.21 -34.87
C VAL A 130 53.93 -5.89 -33.82
N THR A 131 54.22 -7.15 -33.46
CA THR A 131 53.49 -7.84 -32.38
C THR A 131 53.70 -7.18 -31.02
N GLN A 132 54.89 -6.63 -30.74
CA GLN A 132 55.17 -5.91 -29.50
C GLN A 132 54.47 -4.54 -29.43
N GLU A 133 54.40 -3.81 -30.54
CA GLU A 133 53.68 -2.53 -30.64
C GLU A 133 52.16 -2.75 -30.51
N VAL A 134 51.62 -3.75 -31.20
CA VAL A 134 50.18 -4.08 -31.15
C VAL A 134 49.78 -4.62 -29.77
N ALA A 135 50.63 -5.42 -29.12
CA ALA A 135 50.38 -5.88 -27.75
C ALA A 135 50.41 -4.72 -26.72
N LYS A 136 51.26 -3.71 -26.91
CA LYS A 136 51.23 -2.49 -26.09
C LYS A 136 49.97 -1.67 -26.32
N ALA A 137 49.62 -1.41 -27.58
CA ALA A 137 48.43 -0.62 -27.91
C ALA A 137 47.12 -1.30 -27.45
N LEU A 138 47.00 -2.62 -27.59
CA LEU A 138 45.85 -3.38 -27.10
C LEU A 138 45.84 -3.54 -25.57
N GLY A 139 47.01 -3.55 -24.93
CA GLY A 139 47.13 -3.58 -23.48
C GLY A 139 46.57 -2.30 -22.84
N GLU A 140 47.02 -1.14 -23.32
CA GLU A 140 46.55 0.16 -22.84
C GLU A 140 45.03 0.33 -23.01
N GLN A 141 44.49 -0.13 -24.14
CA GLN A 141 43.05 -0.08 -24.39
C GLN A 141 42.26 -1.04 -23.48
N ARG A 142 42.75 -2.26 -23.23
CA ARG A 142 42.12 -3.21 -22.30
C ARG A 142 42.15 -2.72 -20.86
N ASP A 143 43.25 -2.10 -20.43
CA ASP A 143 43.40 -1.57 -19.08
C ASP A 143 42.43 -0.40 -18.85
N PHE A 144 42.29 0.49 -19.84
CA PHE A 144 41.31 1.56 -19.81
C PHE A 144 39.87 1.02 -19.68
N TYR A 145 39.48 0.04 -20.50
CA TYR A 145 38.15 -0.56 -20.42
C TYR A 145 37.91 -1.34 -19.12
N GLN A 146 38.93 -2.00 -18.58
CA GLN A 146 38.81 -2.69 -17.28
C GLN A 146 38.62 -1.70 -16.14
N GLN A 147 39.38 -0.61 -16.11
CA GLN A 147 39.19 0.44 -15.11
C GLN A 147 37.83 1.11 -15.25
N ALA A 148 37.44 1.51 -16.46
CA ALA A 148 36.15 2.16 -16.72
C ALA A 148 34.97 1.27 -16.33
N ASN A 149 35.01 -0.03 -16.63
CA ASN A 149 33.97 -0.96 -16.21
C ASN A 149 33.95 -1.16 -14.69
N GLN A 150 35.11 -1.25 -14.04
CA GLN A 150 35.17 -1.38 -12.57
C GLN A 150 34.63 -0.15 -11.85
N THR A 151 34.89 1.06 -12.33
CA THR A 151 34.35 2.28 -11.74
C THR A 151 32.84 2.35 -11.92
N LEU A 152 32.34 2.04 -13.11
CA LEU A 152 30.90 1.97 -13.40
C LEU A 152 30.19 0.97 -12.49
N PHE A 153 30.74 -0.23 -12.31
CA PHE A 153 30.15 -1.23 -11.41
C PHE A 153 30.15 -0.77 -9.96
N LYS A 154 31.19 -0.08 -9.49
CA LYS A 154 31.24 0.46 -8.12
C LYS A 154 30.19 1.54 -7.90
N GLU A 155 30.05 2.47 -8.85
CA GLU A 155 29.03 3.52 -8.79
C GLU A 155 27.62 2.92 -8.80
N TYR A 156 27.37 1.93 -9.67
CA TYR A 156 26.09 1.25 -9.73
C TYR A 156 25.78 0.49 -8.42
N ALA A 157 26.74 -0.24 -7.88
CA ALA A 157 26.57 -0.96 -6.61
C ALA A 157 26.32 0.01 -5.43
N GLN A 158 27.00 1.16 -5.42
CA GLN A 158 26.74 2.22 -4.43
C GLN A 158 25.34 2.83 -4.58
N ALA A 159 24.93 3.15 -5.81
CA ALA A 159 23.60 3.69 -6.09
C ALA A 159 22.49 2.70 -5.67
N LEU A 160 22.65 1.42 -5.99
CA LEU A 160 21.73 0.36 -5.59
C LEU A 160 21.64 0.22 -4.06
N SER A 161 22.81 0.21 -3.39
CA SER A 161 22.87 0.16 -1.92
C SER A 161 22.17 1.37 -1.29
N ALA A 162 22.42 2.58 -1.80
CA ALA A 162 21.79 3.81 -1.33
C ALA A 162 20.27 3.77 -1.55
N GLN A 163 19.82 3.31 -2.71
CA GLN A 163 18.39 3.17 -3.02
C GLN A 163 17.70 2.16 -2.09
N GLN A 164 18.34 1.03 -1.78
CA GLN A 164 17.81 0.03 -0.86
C GLN A 164 17.73 0.55 0.59
N GLN A 165 18.71 1.35 1.02
CA GLN A 165 18.67 2.02 2.33
C GLN A 165 17.57 3.09 2.43
N GLN A 166 17.38 3.89 1.38
CA GLN A 166 16.31 4.89 1.33
C GLN A 166 14.93 4.23 1.36
N SER A 167 14.71 3.22 0.51
CA SER A 167 13.43 2.51 0.46
C SER A 167 13.10 1.81 1.79
N SER A 168 14.09 1.16 2.42
CA SER A 168 13.88 0.55 3.75
C SER A 168 13.63 1.58 4.85
N ALA A 169 14.28 2.75 4.81
CA ALA A 169 14.02 3.83 5.76
C ALA A 169 12.62 4.42 5.59
N GLU A 170 12.13 4.59 4.37
CA GLU A 170 10.77 5.05 4.09
C GLU A 170 9.71 4.06 4.57
N LEU A 171 9.88 2.77 4.27
CA LEU A 171 8.99 1.72 4.77
C LEU A 171 9.00 1.68 6.30
N THR A 172 10.17 1.77 6.92
CA THR A 172 10.28 1.82 8.39
C THR A 172 9.61 3.06 8.95
N LYS A 173 9.77 4.24 8.32
CA LYS A 173 9.08 5.47 8.73
C LYS A 173 7.57 5.33 8.61
N TYR A 174 7.07 4.76 7.51
CA TYR A 174 5.65 4.52 7.29
C TYR A 174 5.09 3.57 8.35
N LEU A 175 5.75 2.43 8.59
CA LEU A 175 5.36 1.47 9.62
C LEU A 175 5.40 2.07 11.03
N LEU A 176 6.42 2.89 11.33
CA LEU A 176 6.55 3.52 12.63
C LEU A 176 5.50 4.62 12.84
N ALA A 177 5.18 5.37 11.78
CA ALA A 177 4.14 6.39 11.79
C ALA A 177 2.75 5.73 11.92
N SER A 178 2.46 4.71 11.12
CA SER A 178 1.20 3.96 11.18
C SER A 178 0.99 3.32 12.55
N SER A 179 2.03 2.69 13.12
CA SER A 179 1.96 2.10 14.48
C SER A 179 1.75 3.15 15.58
N ARG A 180 2.22 4.39 15.39
CA ARG A 180 1.96 5.49 16.34
C ARG A 180 0.54 6.02 16.18
N GLU A 181 0.04 6.10 14.95
CA GLU A 181 -1.31 6.57 14.65
C GLU A 181 -2.37 5.58 15.16
N GLU A 182 -2.17 4.28 14.90
CA GLU A 182 -3.02 3.18 15.40
C GLU A 182 -3.10 3.22 16.93
N ARG A 183 -1.95 3.30 17.62
CA ARG A 183 -1.97 3.42 19.09
C ARG A 183 -2.66 4.68 19.61
N LYS A 184 -2.54 5.82 18.94
CA LYS A 184 -3.27 7.04 19.34
C LYS A 184 -4.77 6.83 19.17
N HIS A 185 -5.17 6.18 18.08
CA HIS A 185 -6.55 5.84 17.82
C HIS A 185 -7.08 4.87 18.88
N ASP A 186 -6.34 3.81 19.19
CA ASP A 186 -6.67 2.84 20.24
C ASP A 186 -6.79 3.52 21.62
N PHE A 187 -5.89 4.46 21.95
CA PHE A 187 -6.00 5.22 23.19
C PHE A 187 -7.22 6.15 23.23
N ALA A 188 -7.59 6.74 22.10
CA ALA A 188 -8.79 7.57 22.01
C ALA A 188 -10.06 6.72 22.18
N GLU A 189 -10.09 5.53 21.57
CA GLU A 189 -11.17 4.56 21.74
C GLU A 189 -11.27 4.09 23.20
N LEU A 190 -10.15 3.76 23.84
CA LEU A 190 -10.12 3.37 25.25
C LEU A 190 -10.69 4.47 26.15
N ILE A 191 -10.31 5.73 25.93
CA ILE A 191 -10.82 6.86 26.71
C ILE A 191 -12.33 7.02 26.51
N LYS A 192 -12.79 6.89 25.25
CA LYS A 192 -14.22 6.96 24.92
C LYS A 192 -14.99 5.85 25.63
N PHE A 193 -14.52 4.61 25.55
CA PHE A 193 -15.13 3.45 26.20
C PHE A 193 -15.23 3.63 27.72
N ILE A 194 -14.16 4.10 28.37
CA ILE A 194 -14.17 4.37 29.82
C ILE A 194 -15.20 5.45 30.18
N ASN A 195 -15.34 6.48 29.35
CA ASN A 195 -16.29 7.56 29.60
C ASN A 195 -17.75 7.10 29.39
N GLU A 196 -18.00 6.30 28.35
CA GLU A 196 -19.30 5.66 28.12
C GLU A 196 -19.67 4.75 29.29
N GLN A 197 -18.75 3.90 29.76
CA GLN A 197 -18.95 3.05 30.91
C GLN A 197 -19.28 3.86 32.17
N ARG A 198 -18.56 4.97 32.42
CA ARG A 198 -18.85 5.86 33.55
C ARG A 198 -20.24 6.49 33.45
N ILE A 199 -20.66 6.94 32.27
CA ILE A 199 -21.99 7.55 32.07
C ILE A 199 -23.08 6.50 32.29
N ASP A 200 -22.88 5.28 31.79
CA ASP A 200 -23.83 4.19 31.99
C ASP A 200 -23.92 3.77 33.45
N ASP A 201 -22.79 3.72 34.17
CA ASP A 201 -22.77 3.48 35.61
C ASP A 201 -23.52 4.58 36.36
N GLN A 202 -23.30 5.86 36.03
CA GLN A 202 -24.04 6.97 36.63
C GLN A 202 -25.55 6.87 36.38
N ARG A 203 -25.95 6.53 35.15
CA ARG A 203 -27.37 6.32 34.81
C ARG A 203 -27.95 5.11 35.53
N PHE A 204 -27.16 4.05 35.70
CA PHE A 204 -27.57 2.88 36.48
C PHE A 204 -27.85 3.27 37.93
N TYR A 205 -26.92 3.96 38.60
CA TYR A 205 -27.12 4.43 39.96
C TYR A 205 -28.31 5.40 40.08
N ALA A 206 -28.46 6.33 39.15
CA ALA A 206 -29.60 7.25 39.14
C ALA A 206 -30.94 6.50 39.12
N ARG A 207 -31.08 5.49 38.27
CA ARG A 207 -32.30 4.64 38.23
C ARG A 207 -32.52 3.87 39.52
N GLN A 208 -31.46 3.38 40.16
CA GLN A 208 -31.57 2.70 41.45
C GLN A 208 -32.03 3.66 42.55
N PHE A 209 -31.52 4.90 42.57
CA PHE A 209 -32.01 5.93 43.50
C PHE A 209 -33.47 6.28 43.25
N THR A 210 -33.90 6.44 42.00
CA THR A 210 -35.32 6.67 41.68
C THR A 210 -36.20 5.51 42.12
N ARG A 211 -35.79 4.26 41.86
CA ARG A 211 -36.55 3.08 42.32
C ARG A 211 -36.65 2.99 43.84
N LEU A 212 -35.58 3.31 44.56
CA LEU A 212 -35.60 3.35 46.02
C LEU A 212 -36.51 4.47 46.55
N GLN A 213 -36.56 5.62 45.87
CA GLN A 213 -37.50 6.69 46.22
C GLN A 213 -38.94 6.26 45.97
N ASP A 214 -39.24 5.70 44.79
CA ASP A 214 -40.56 5.19 44.46
C ASP A 214 -41.02 4.10 45.48
N GLU A 215 -40.13 3.18 45.86
CA GLU A 215 -40.43 2.15 46.87
C GLU A 215 -40.68 2.75 48.26
N ILE A 216 -39.91 3.78 48.67
CA ILE A 216 -40.13 4.49 49.93
C ILE A 216 -41.46 5.24 49.91
N ASP A 217 -41.78 5.93 48.81
CA ASP A 217 -43.03 6.67 48.64
C ASP A 217 -44.23 5.72 48.64
N ASP A 218 -44.15 4.56 47.97
CA ASP A 218 -45.18 3.53 48.01
C ASP A 218 -45.38 2.95 49.43
N ILE A 219 -44.29 2.78 50.17
CA ILE A 219 -44.35 2.35 51.59
C ILE A 219 -44.98 3.44 52.47
N GLU A 220 -44.64 4.72 52.25
CA GLU A 220 -45.25 5.87 52.97
C GLU A 220 -46.76 5.99 52.70
N ILE A 221 -47.18 5.77 51.45
CA ILE A 221 -48.60 5.70 51.07
C ILE A 221 -49.27 4.46 51.69
N GLY A 222 -48.59 3.32 51.73
CA GLY A 222 -49.06 2.10 52.38
C GLY A 222 -49.28 2.24 53.89
N TYR A 223 -48.45 3.02 54.59
CA TYR A 223 -48.61 3.30 56.02
C TYR A 223 -49.65 4.40 56.32
N SER A 224 -49.83 5.38 55.43
CA SER A 224 -50.84 6.43 55.58
C SER A 224 -52.27 5.94 55.25
N ALA A 225 -52.43 4.86 54.50
CA ALA A 225 -53.73 4.21 54.27
C ALA A 225 -54.24 3.38 55.48
N VAL A 226 -53.40 3.06 56.46
CA VAL A 226 -53.76 2.19 57.60
C VAL A 226 -54.28 2.95 58.83
N ASN A 227 -54.21 4.29 58.85
CA ASN A 227 -54.73 5.09 59.97
C ASN A 227 -55.65 6.23 59.51
N LEU A 228 -56.85 5.87 59.06
CA LEU A 228 -58.02 6.74 59.25
C LEU A 228 -59.12 5.95 59.99
N PRO A 229 -59.50 6.37 61.21
CA PRO A 229 -60.62 5.75 61.90
C PRO A 229 -61.91 6.01 61.11
N ASN A 230 -62.54 4.91 60.75
CA ASN A 230 -63.86 4.85 60.12
C ASN A 230 -64.86 5.65 60.98
N SER A 231 -65.23 6.85 60.52
CA SER A 231 -66.40 7.57 61.03
C SER A 231 -67.41 7.69 59.90
N LEU A 232 -68.61 7.26 60.24
CA LEU A 232 -69.74 6.99 59.36
C LEU A 232 -70.21 8.23 58.59
N SER A 233 -70.78 7.91 57.42
CA SER A 233 -72.01 8.47 56.84
C SER A 233 -71.97 9.94 56.39
N ASP A 234 -72.08 10.12 55.08
CA ASP A 234 -73.34 10.50 54.41
C ASP A 234 -73.16 11.56 53.32
N SER A 235 -73.97 11.40 52.27
CA SER A 235 -74.43 12.44 51.34
C SER A 235 -73.43 13.06 50.35
N GLY A 236 -73.44 12.51 49.14
CA GLY A 236 -73.93 13.24 47.95
C GLY A 236 -73.18 14.46 47.41
N VAL A 237 -72.79 14.33 46.14
CA VAL A 237 -72.92 15.35 45.06
C VAL A 237 -71.75 16.35 44.84
N ASN A 238 -71.25 16.27 43.59
CA ASN A 238 -70.61 17.28 42.72
C ASN A 238 -69.15 17.71 42.92
N GLY A 239 -68.34 17.52 41.86
CA GLY A 239 -67.31 18.51 41.51
C GLY A 239 -66.09 18.06 40.70
N ARG A 240 -66.20 18.07 39.36
CA ARG A 240 -65.26 18.74 38.42
C ARG A 240 -63.81 18.21 38.24
N ALA A 241 -63.64 17.50 37.12
CA ALA A 241 -62.61 17.60 36.07
C ALA A 241 -61.10 17.72 36.40
N THR A 242 -60.32 16.76 35.90
CA THR A 242 -59.02 16.99 35.24
C THR A 242 -58.79 15.95 34.14
N ASN A 243 -58.49 16.44 32.94
CA ASN A 243 -58.04 15.66 31.77
C ASN A 243 -56.67 15.04 32.05
N TYR A 244 -56.51 13.75 31.74
CA TYR A 244 -55.19 13.16 31.48
C TYR A 244 -55.18 12.56 30.08
N SER A 245 -54.29 13.13 29.27
CA SER A 245 -53.97 12.72 27.91
C SER A 245 -53.42 11.30 27.92
N THR A 246 -54.00 10.45 27.08
CA THR A 246 -53.52 9.12 26.72
C THR A 246 -52.12 9.19 26.12
N VAL A 247 -51.18 8.41 26.65
CA VAL A 247 -49.86 8.13 26.06
C VAL A 247 -49.92 6.74 25.40
N PRO A 248 -49.32 6.50 24.20
CA PRO A 248 -49.54 5.28 23.45
C PRO A 248 -48.85 4.07 24.08
N SER A 249 -49.52 2.92 23.95
CA SER A 249 -49.01 1.57 24.22
C SER A 249 -47.68 1.33 23.48
N THR A 250 -46.62 1.06 24.25
CA THR A 250 -45.38 0.47 23.76
C THR A 250 -45.59 -1.01 23.49
N GLN A 251 -45.42 -1.43 22.23
CA GLN A 251 -45.29 -2.83 21.82
C GLN A 251 -43.96 -3.41 22.35
N PRO A 252 -43.91 -4.70 22.76
CA PRO A 252 -42.66 -5.35 23.11
C PRO A 252 -41.87 -5.72 21.85
N TYR A 253 -40.63 -5.22 21.73
CA TYR A 253 -39.67 -5.72 20.75
C TYR A 253 -39.19 -7.11 21.16
N THR A 254 -39.35 -8.07 20.26
CA THR A 254 -38.81 -9.42 20.38
C THR A 254 -37.30 -9.38 20.17
N THR A 255 -36.52 -9.84 21.13
CA THR A 255 -35.07 -10.02 20.97
C THR A 255 -34.82 -11.33 20.22
N ASN A 256 -34.41 -11.23 18.95
CA ASN A 256 -33.84 -12.38 18.23
C ASN A 256 -32.37 -12.53 18.67
N ASN A 257 -32.12 -13.53 19.49
CA ASN A 257 -30.81 -14.02 19.88
C ASN A 257 -30.31 -15.00 18.79
N PRO A 258 -29.20 -14.74 18.06
CA PRO A 258 -28.56 -15.80 17.30
C PRO A 258 -27.73 -16.66 18.25
N GLN A 259 -28.25 -17.84 18.57
CA GLN A 259 -27.49 -18.89 19.22
C GLN A 259 -26.24 -19.23 18.40
N SER A 260 -25.10 -19.13 19.08
CA SER A 260 -23.93 -19.96 18.86
C SER A 260 -24.33 -21.44 18.76
N SER A 261 -24.03 -22.07 17.63
CA SER A 261 -23.86 -23.52 17.51
C SER A 261 -22.50 -23.80 16.85
N LEU A 262 -21.50 -24.05 17.69
CA LEU A 262 -20.48 -25.05 17.39
C LEU A 262 -21.17 -26.41 17.50
N ASP A 263 -21.13 -27.21 16.45
CA ASP A 263 -20.67 -28.61 16.48
C ASP A 263 -20.71 -29.20 15.04
N ASP A 264 -19.63 -29.94 14.73
CA ASP A 264 -19.23 -30.66 13.50
C ASP A 264 -18.64 -29.90 12.30
#